data_AF-G1UR96-F1
#
_entry.id   AF-G1UR96-F1
#
_cell.length_a   1.000
_cell.length_b   1.000
_cell.length_c   1.000
_cell.angle_alpha   90.00
_cell.angle_beta   90.00
_cell.angle_gamma   90.00
#
_symmetry.space_group_name_H-M   'P 1'
#
loop_
_entity.id
_entity.type
_entity.pdbx_description
1 polymer ?
#
loop_
_entity_poly.entity_id
_entity_poly.type
_entity_poly.pdbx_seq_one_letter_code
_entity_poly.pdbx_strand_id
1 'polypeptide(L)'
;MANLILARPQAGQHMVVDSVPDSRLVLQFPTDQATMERSGDNLIFSFDDGSSIQLANFYTQYSQESMPDFEVDGTLVAGADFFSAFGPDLMPAAGPAAGAAARAARYSDLGNSDLLDGINHLNELDWGMNLGNRTTEDVDALGNSPRADETQAPDVTPPEVGIHLNPIVIGGDNILNRDELDHNTEVHITGTVDGDVKVGDTVTVTLPDGETIDTPVIDLGDGELGFDAETSADHFESGDDVKVEITVTDDAGNTAHAEDTGGYDVDTVVPNVEVQITTDANNDGQISDAELKGGDITAHVTLGEGTAAGDTLVVTDQSGKEIFNGLVTDEMLSNGLDVTVTKPAEGQEVRVDATVTDPAGNESTANDTAHLDTTAPAVGVEITTDANNDGQISKDELGDGEITAHVTLGEGTAAGDTLVVTDQSGKEIFNGLVTDEMLSNGLDVTVTKPAEGQEVRVDATVTDPAGNESTANDTAHLDTTAPAVGVEITTDADN
;
A
#
# COMPACT_ATOMS: atom_id res chain seq x y z
N MET A 1 -5.33 -11.39 -41.59
CA MET A 1 -6.17 -10.29 -41.14
C MET A 1 -6.38 -10.43 -39.64
N ALA A 2 -5.78 -9.53 -38.86
CA ALA A 2 -6.01 -9.46 -37.42
C ALA A 2 -7.43 -8.95 -37.14
N ASN A 3 -8.05 -9.39 -36.05
CA ASN A 3 -9.33 -8.83 -35.60
C ASN A 3 -9.04 -7.77 -34.55
N LEU A 4 -9.45 -6.54 -34.80
CA LEU A 4 -9.45 -5.48 -33.82
C LEU A 4 -10.85 -5.39 -33.21
N ILE A 5 -10.97 -5.83 -31.96
CA ILE A 5 -12.25 -5.91 -31.27
C ILE A 5 -12.52 -4.59 -30.54
N LEU A 6 -13.60 -3.91 -30.90
CA LEU A 6 -14.04 -2.68 -30.27
C LEU A 6 -15.21 -3.00 -29.33
N ALA A 7 -14.88 -3.17 -28.05
CA ALA A 7 -15.84 -3.36 -26.98
C ALA A 7 -16.24 -2.01 -26.37
N ARG A 8 -17.50 -1.87 -25.96
CA ARG A 8 -17.98 -0.64 -25.33
C ARG A 8 -17.30 -0.43 -23.96
N PRO A 9 -16.69 0.74 -23.70
CA PRO A 9 -16.10 1.07 -22.40
C PRO A 9 -17.17 1.27 -21.32
N GLN A 10 -16.76 1.36 -20.05
CA GLN A 10 -17.69 1.73 -18.97
C GLN A 10 -18.14 3.20 -19.12
N ALA A 11 -19.29 3.56 -18.55
CA ALA A 11 -19.85 4.90 -18.68
C ALA A 11 -18.84 5.98 -18.24
N GLY A 12 -18.66 7.01 -19.08
CA GLY A 12 -17.69 8.09 -18.85
C GLY A 12 -16.22 7.76 -19.12
N GLN A 13 -15.89 6.55 -19.58
CA GLN A 13 -14.50 6.19 -19.93
C GLN A 13 -14.17 6.43 -21.41
N HIS A 14 -12.92 6.76 -21.66
CA HIS A 14 -12.34 6.93 -23.00
C HIS A 14 -11.36 5.80 -23.27
N MET A 15 -11.57 5.04 -24.35
CA MET A 15 -10.68 3.96 -24.77
C MET A 15 -9.96 4.35 -26.05
N VAL A 16 -8.63 4.29 -26.06
CA VAL A 16 -7.81 4.50 -27.26
C VAL A 16 -7.35 3.14 -27.77
N VAL A 17 -7.50 2.91 -29.08
CA VAL A 17 -7.12 1.67 -29.75
C VAL A 17 -6.34 2.02 -31.01
N ASP A 18 -5.16 1.45 -31.19
CA ASP A 18 -4.36 1.69 -32.39
C ASP A 18 -4.93 1.01 -33.63
N SER A 19 -4.95 1.76 -34.73
CA SER A 19 -5.34 1.22 -36.03
C SER A 19 -4.22 0.33 -36.60
N VAL A 20 -4.52 -0.93 -36.89
CA VAL A 20 -3.56 -1.91 -37.44
C VAL A 20 -3.83 -2.18 -38.92
N PRO A 21 -2.87 -1.98 -39.85
CA PRO A 21 -3.04 -2.32 -41.26
C PRO A 21 -3.50 -3.77 -41.50
N ASP A 22 -4.24 -4.00 -42.59
CA ASP A 22 -4.77 -5.34 -42.95
C ASP A 22 -5.59 -6.02 -41.82
N SER A 23 -6.22 -5.23 -40.94
CA SER A 23 -7.11 -5.71 -39.88
C SER A 23 -8.59 -5.58 -40.24
N ARG A 24 -9.40 -6.37 -39.55
CA ARG A 24 -10.86 -6.30 -39.57
C ARG A 24 -11.32 -5.70 -38.25
N LEU A 25 -12.20 -4.71 -38.29
CA LEU A 25 -12.77 -4.10 -37.09
C LEU A 25 -14.06 -4.81 -36.71
N VAL A 26 -14.09 -5.35 -35.48
CA VAL A 26 -15.25 -6.07 -34.94
C VAL A 26 -15.93 -5.18 -33.91
N LEU A 27 -17.10 -4.66 -34.24
CA LEU A 27 -17.88 -3.81 -33.33
C LEU A 27 -18.74 -4.70 -32.42
N GLN A 28 -18.48 -4.68 -31.11
CA GLN A 28 -19.31 -5.38 -30.12
C GLN A 28 -20.43 -4.50 -29.55
N PHE A 29 -20.88 -3.52 -30.34
CA PHE A 29 -21.99 -2.65 -30.02
C PHE A 29 -22.79 -2.34 -31.29
N PRO A 30 -24.12 -2.16 -31.18
CA PRO A 30 -24.94 -1.75 -32.32
C PRO A 30 -24.52 -0.36 -32.81
N THR A 31 -24.49 -0.17 -34.13
CA THR A 31 -24.04 1.08 -34.74
C THR A 31 -25.00 2.25 -34.55
N ASP A 32 -26.23 2.01 -34.09
CA ASP A 32 -27.21 3.04 -33.72
C ASP A 32 -27.02 3.57 -32.29
N GLN A 33 -26.13 2.97 -31.50
CA GLN A 33 -25.79 3.38 -30.13
C GLN A 33 -24.55 4.27 -30.05
N ALA A 34 -23.86 4.50 -31.17
CA ALA A 34 -22.66 5.33 -31.24
C ALA A 34 -22.79 6.38 -32.35
N THR A 35 -22.39 7.61 -32.06
CA THR A 35 -22.13 8.62 -33.08
C THR A 35 -20.67 8.51 -33.53
N MET A 36 -20.43 8.63 -34.83
CA MET A 36 -19.08 8.61 -35.38
C MET A 36 -18.64 10.01 -35.77
N GLU A 37 -17.42 10.37 -35.38
CA GLU A 37 -16.80 11.62 -35.78
C GLU A 37 -15.33 11.43 -36.14
N ARG A 38 -14.85 12.29 -37.04
CA ARG A 38 -13.42 12.40 -37.34
C ARG A 38 -12.83 13.51 -36.49
N SER A 39 -11.76 13.19 -35.76
CA SER A 39 -10.96 14.16 -35.02
C SER A 39 -9.50 14.04 -35.45
N GLY A 40 -9.04 14.98 -36.27
CA GLY A 40 -7.71 14.94 -36.90
C GLY A 40 -7.52 13.67 -37.75
N ASP A 41 -6.55 12.84 -37.35
CA ASP A 41 -6.24 11.55 -37.98
C ASP A 41 -6.95 10.36 -37.34
N ASN A 42 -7.80 10.59 -36.35
CA ASN A 42 -8.49 9.56 -35.57
C ASN A 42 -9.97 9.44 -35.98
N LEU A 43 -10.50 8.23 -35.85
CA LEU A 43 -11.94 7.96 -35.95
C LEU A 43 -12.48 7.68 -34.54
N ILE A 44 -13.48 8.44 -34.10
CA ILE A 44 -14.02 8.37 -32.74
C ILE A 44 -15.47 7.85 -32.80
N PHE A 45 -15.78 6.90 -31.93
CA PHE A 45 -17.13 6.46 -31.60
C PHE A 45 -17.53 7.03 -30.25
N SER A 46 -18.55 7.87 -30.20
CA SER A 46 -19.05 8.50 -28.97
C SER A 46 -20.41 7.93 -28.59
N PHE A 47 -20.63 7.65 -27.31
CA PHE A 47 -21.86 7.06 -26.80
C PHE A 47 -22.64 8.06 -25.93
N ASP A 48 -23.96 7.87 -25.81
CA ASP A 48 -24.85 8.77 -25.05
C ASP A 48 -24.55 8.84 -23.55
N ASP A 49 -23.81 7.87 -23.00
CA ASP A 49 -23.38 7.81 -21.60
C ASP A 49 -22.05 8.55 -21.33
N GLY A 50 -21.54 9.28 -22.32
CA GLY A 50 -20.29 10.03 -22.25
C GLY A 50 -19.03 9.18 -22.45
N SER A 51 -19.15 7.87 -22.67
CA SER A 51 -18.00 7.03 -23.04
C SER A 51 -17.63 7.20 -24.52
N SER A 52 -16.38 6.86 -24.88
CA SER A 52 -15.94 6.89 -26.28
C SER A 52 -14.83 5.90 -26.61
N ILE A 53 -14.71 5.54 -27.88
CA ILE A 53 -13.64 4.72 -28.44
C ILE A 53 -12.94 5.53 -29.54
N GLN A 54 -11.66 5.83 -29.35
CA GLN A 54 -10.83 6.48 -30.34
C GLN A 54 -9.96 5.44 -31.05
N LEU A 55 -10.15 5.30 -32.36
CA LEU A 55 -9.22 4.62 -33.24
C LEU A 55 -8.10 5.58 -33.62
N ALA A 56 -6.96 5.44 -32.96
CA ALA A 56 -5.79 6.28 -33.21
C ALA A 56 -5.24 6.01 -34.63
N ASN A 57 -4.81 7.08 -35.32
CA ASN A 57 -4.16 7.04 -36.63
C ASN A 57 -4.99 6.37 -37.74
N PHE A 58 -6.32 6.30 -37.59
CA PHE A 58 -7.20 5.64 -38.55
C PHE A 58 -7.05 6.19 -39.98
N TYR A 59 -6.98 7.51 -40.13
CA TYR A 59 -6.95 8.18 -41.44
C TYR A 59 -5.56 8.27 -42.07
N THR A 60 -4.50 7.92 -41.32
CA THR A 60 -3.13 7.78 -41.85
C THR A 60 -2.80 6.32 -42.18
N GLN A 61 -3.41 5.36 -41.48
CA GLN A 61 -3.24 3.93 -41.72
C GLN A 61 -4.11 3.38 -42.86
N TYR A 62 -5.32 3.92 -43.03
CA TYR A 62 -6.27 3.43 -44.03
C TYR A 62 -6.52 4.44 -45.15
N SER A 63 -6.68 3.93 -46.36
CA SER A 63 -7.04 4.69 -47.56
C SER A 63 -8.23 4.05 -48.27
N GLN A 64 -8.82 4.70 -49.27
CA GLN A 64 -9.92 4.06 -50.03
C GLN A 64 -9.55 2.71 -50.66
N GLU A 65 -8.27 2.47 -50.96
CA GLU A 65 -7.78 1.23 -51.55
C GLU A 65 -7.45 0.16 -50.50
N SER A 66 -7.27 0.55 -49.24
CA SER A 66 -6.87 -0.30 -48.11
C SER A 66 -7.85 -0.26 -46.93
N MET A 67 -9.10 0.15 -47.16
CA MET A 67 -10.11 0.25 -46.10
C MET A 67 -10.32 -1.11 -45.40
N PRO A 68 -10.47 -1.12 -44.07
CA PRO A 68 -10.75 -2.33 -43.34
C PRO A 68 -12.21 -2.76 -43.57
N ASP A 69 -12.44 -4.07 -43.47
CA ASP A 69 -13.81 -4.60 -43.35
C ASP A 69 -14.31 -4.44 -41.91
N PHE A 70 -15.60 -4.19 -41.77
CA PHE A 70 -16.28 -4.07 -40.47
C PHE A 70 -17.15 -5.30 -40.23
N GLU A 71 -17.12 -5.83 -39.02
CA GLU A 71 -18.07 -6.82 -38.55
C GLU A 71 -19.02 -6.14 -37.56
N VAL A 72 -20.28 -6.00 -37.96
CA VAL A 72 -21.34 -5.37 -37.18
C VAL A 72 -22.39 -6.44 -36.89
N ASP A 73 -22.67 -6.70 -35.61
CA ASP A 73 -23.61 -7.74 -35.16
C ASP A 73 -23.34 -9.12 -35.78
N GLY A 74 -22.05 -9.46 -35.96
CA GLY A 74 -21.61 -10.73 -36.56
C GLY A 74 -21.77 -10.82 -38.09
N THR A 75 -22.13 -9.72 -38.75
CA THR A 75 -22.23 -9.63 -40.22
C THR A 75 -21.08 -8.81 -40.79
N LEU A 76 -20.40 -9.36 -41.80
CA LEU A 76 -19.31 -8.65 -42.48
C LEU A 76 -19.87 -7.60 -43.45
N VAL A 77 -19.40 -6.36 -43.31
CA VAL A 77 -19.73 -5.19 -44.10
C VAL A 77 -18.44 -4.62 -44.67
N ALA A 78 -18.37 -4.43 -45.99
CA ALA A 78 -17.20 -3.81 -46.61
C ALA A 78 -17.06 -2.36 -46.14
N GLY A 79 -15.82 -1.88 -45.91
CA GLY A 79 -15.59 -0.51 -45.42
C GLY A 79 -16.26 0.58 -46.26
N ALA A 80 -16.29 0.42 -47.58
CA ALA A 80 -16.99 1.34 -48.48
C ALA A 80 -18.51 1.41 -48.24
N ASP A 81 -19.14 0.26 -47.95
CA ASP A 81 -20.56 0.17 -47.66
C ASP A 81 -20.87 0.67 -46.25
N PHE A 82 -19.97 0.42 -45.30
CA PHE A 82 -20.05 0.92 -43.93
C PHE A 82 -20.08 2.45 -43.91
N PHE A 83 -19.07 3.13 -44.46
CA PHE A 83 -19.04 4.60 -44.47
C PHE A 83 -20.15 5.23 -45.34
N SER A 84 -20.63 4.53 -46.37
CA SER A 84 -21.77 4.99 -47.16
C SER A 84 -23.07 5.09 -46.35
N ALA A 85 -23.21 4.31 -45.26
CA ALA A 85 -24.38 4.34 -44.38
C ALA A 85 -24.34 5.49 -43.35
N PHE A 86 -23.14 5.94 -42.94
CA PHE A 86 -22.97 6.94 -41.88
C PHE A 86 -22.54 8.33 -42.38
N GLY A 87 -22.05 8.43 -43.62
CA GLY A 87 -21.79 9.70 -44.31
C GLY A 87 -20.46 9.70 -45.07
N PRO A 88 -20.40 10.29 -46.28
CA PRO A 88 -19.20 10.28 -47.11
C PRO A 88 -18.04 11.10 -46.51
N ASP A 89 -18.32 12.04 -45.60
CA ASP A 89 -17.31 12.91 -44.98
C ASP A 89 -16.39 12.16 -43.98
N LEU A 90 -16.79 10.96 -43.56
CA LEU A 90 -16.00 10.09 -42.68
C LEU A 90 -15.14 9.07 -43.46
N MET A 91 -15.22 9.05 -44.79
CA MET A 91 -14.43 8.14 -45.62
C MET A 91 -12.94 8.53 -45.61
N PRO A 92 -12.02 7.55 -45.52
CA PRO A 92 -10.60 7.82 -45.74
C PRO A 92 -10.35 8.44 -47.12
N ALA A 93 -9.29 9.25 -47.21
CA ALA A 93 -8.91 9.85 -48.48
C ALA A 93 -8.57 8.76 -49.51
N ALA A 94 -8.75 9.09 -50.79
CA ALA A 94 -8.17 8.26 -51.85
C ALA A 94 -6.67 8.15 -51.57
N GLY A 95 -6.17 6.93 -51.44
CA GLY A 95 -4.73 6.69 -51.29
C GLY A 95 -3.98 7.28 -52.48
N PRO A 96 -2.65 7.42 -52.43
CA PRO A 96 -1.88 7.74 -53.61
C PRO A 96 -2.24 6.71 -54.69
N ALA A 97 -2.93 7.17 -55.74
CA ALA A 97 -3.47 6.32 -56.79
C ALA A 97 -2.40 5.29 -57.20
N ALA A 98 -2.78 4.02 -57.29
CA ALA A 98 -1.97 2.89 -57.76
C ALA A 98 -1.44 3.09 -59.21
N GLY A 99 -0.54 4.06 -59.37
CA GLY A 99 0.04 4.58 -60.60
C GLY A 99 1.37 5.30 -60.38
N ALA A 100 1.78 5.55 -59.13
CA ALA A 100 3.12 6.06 -58.81
C ALA A 100 4.16 4.97 -58.54
N ALA A 101 3.76 3.73 -58.22
CA ALA A 101 4.67 2.59 -58.05
C ALA A 101 5.04 1.85 -59.37
N ALA A 102 4.42 2.22 -60.50
CA ALA A 102 4.69 1.62 -61.82
C ALA A 102 5.55 2.49 -62.75
N ARG A 103 6.25 3.50 -62.20
CA ARG A 103 7.27 4.29 -62.94
C ARG A 103 8.70 4.14 -62.39
N ALA A 104 8.89 3.46 -61.26
CA ALA A 104 10.21 3.20 -60.67
C ALA A 104 10.85 1.85 -61.11
N ALA A 105 10.15 1.01 -61.87
CA ALA A 105 10.64 -0.34 -62.24
C ALA A 105 10.84 -0.58 -63.75
N ARG A 106 11.01 0.47 -64.58
CA ARG A 106 11.44 0.31 -65.98
C ARG A 106 12.36 1.45 -66.41
N TYR A 107 13.60 1.40 -65.92
CA TYR A 107 14.85 1.64 -66.69
C TYR A 107 16.05 1.51 -65.74
N SER A 108 16.14 0.37 -65.03
CA SER A 108 17.39 -0.14 -64.49
C SER A 108 17.90 -1.25 -65.42
N ASP A 109 18.30 -0.86 -66.63
CA ASP A 109 19.12 -1.71 -67.50
C ASP A 109 19.76 -0.82 -68.56
N LEU A 110 20.92 -0.27 -68.22
CA LEU A 110 22.07 0.08 -69.06
C LEU A 110 23.16 0.73 -68.18
N GLY A 111 23.51 0.04 -67.09
CA GLY A 111 24.77 0.24 -66.39
C GLY A 111 25.89 -0.47 -67.15
N ASN A 112 26.12 -0.07 -68.41
CA ASN A 112 27.35 -0.27 -69.20
C ASN A 112 27.07 0.04 -70.68
N SER A 113 27.30 1.29 -71.10
CA SER A 113 27.91 1.57 -72.40
C SER A 113 28.37 3.03 -72.43
N ASP A 114 29.55 3.23 -72.99
CA ASP A 114 30.34 4.44 -72.91
C ASP A 114 29.66 5.70 -73.45
N LEU A 115 30.01 6.83 -72.82
CA LEU A 115 29.81 8.22 -73.25
C LEU A 115 30.62 8.55 -74.54
N LEU A 116 30.61 7.65 -75.52
CA LEU A 116 31.35 7.76 -76.79
C LEU A 116 30.52 7.46 -78.06
N ASP A 117 29.28 7.00 -77.96
CA ASP A 117 28.43 6.74 -79.15
C ASP A 117 27.39 7.85 -79.45
N GLY A 118 27.23 8.83 -78.56
CA GLY A 118 26.30 9.97 -78.75
C GLY A 118 26.82 11.10 -79.65
N ILE A 119 28.12 11.11 -79.96
CA ILE A 119 28.77 12.18 -80.75
C ILE A 119 28.75 11.88 -82.27
N ASN A 120 28.43 10.65 -82.69
CA ASN A 120 28.48 10.25 -84.11
C ASN A 120 27.14 10.31 -84.87
N HIS A 121 26.05 10.84 -84.28
CA HIS A 121 24.77 10.96 -85.00
C HIS A 121 24.47 12.36 -85.58
N LEU A 122 25.47 13.23 -85.68
CA LEU A 122 25.35 14.56 -86.30
C LEU A 122 26.33 14.80 -87.47
N ASN A 123 27.06 13.77 -87.92
CA ASN A 123 28.04 13.88 -89.00
C ASN A 123 27.61 13.24 -90.34
N GLU A 124 26.32 13.21 -90.66
CA GLU A 124 25.83 12.76 -91.99
C GLU A 124 24.76 13.67 -92.61
N LEU A 125 24.94 15.00 -92.51
CA LEU A 125 24.31 15.95 -93.44
C LEU A 125 25.35 16.89 -94.01
N ASP A 126 25.93 16.45 -95.13
CA ASP A 126 26.94 17.16 -95.92
C ASP A 126 26.31 18.37 -96.66
N TRP A 127 26.72 19.55 -96.22
CA TRP A 127 27.19 20.70 -96.98
C TRP A 127 26.33 21.29 -98.12
N GLY A 128 25.93 22.55 -97.88
CA GLY A 128 25.61 23.52 -98.92
C GLY A 128 25.84 24.94 -98.42
N MET A 129 27.11 25.34 -98.24
CA MET A 129 27.45 26.76 -98.12
C MET A 129 26.98 27.49 -99.39
N ASN A 130 26.14 28.52 -99.22
CA ASN A 130 26.08 29.62 -100.17
C ASN A 130 26.35 30.93 -99.41
N LEU A 131 27.58 31.40 -99.54
CA LEU A 131 28.06 32.69 -99.04
C LEU A 131 27.34 33.81 -99.81
N GLY A 132 26.44 34.50 -99.11
CA GLY A 132 25.72 35.65 -99.62
C GLY A 132 25.63 36.76 -98.58
N ASN A 133 26.76 37.43 -98.33
CA ASN A 133 26.87 38.84 -97.98
C ASN A 133 25.74 39.43 -97.11
N ARG A 134 25.90 39.46 -95.77
CA ARG A 134 25.42 40.58 -94.93
C ARG A 134 26.34 40.80 -93.74
N THR A 135 26.45 42.07 -93.41
CA THR A 135 27.43 42.76 -92.58
C THR A 135 27.25 42.51 -91.09
N THR A 136 28.37 42.63 -90.36
CA THR A 136 28.47 42.75 -88.90
C THR A 136 27.70 43.98 -88.39
N GLU A 137 26.42 43.78 -88.06
CA GLU A 137 25.55 44.65 -87.25
C GLU A 137 24.21 43.90 -87.18
N ASP A 138 24.08 42.90 -86.30
CA ASP A 138 22.81 42.32 -85.79
C ASP A 138 23.05 40.98 -85.04
N VAL A 139 23.90 40.99 -84.02
CA VAL A 139 23.90 39.90 -83.01
C VAL A 139 24.30 40.49 -81.65
N ASP A 140 23.43 41.34 -81.13
CA ASP A 140 23.46 41.81 -79.74
C ASP A 140 22.05 41.66 -79.13
N ALA A 141 21.42 40.51 -79.37
CA ALA A 141 20.07 40.22 -78.88
C ALA A 141 19.72 38.73 -78.72
N LEU A 142 20.71 37.82 -78.56
CA LEU A 142 20.43 36.43 -78.17
C LEU A 142 21.53 35.88 -77.24
N GLY A 143 21.32 36.02 -75.93
CA GLY A 143 21.57 34.92 -74.99
C GLY A 143 23.01 34.71 -74.49
N ASN A 144 23.70 35.74 -74.03
CA ASN A 144 24.83 35.54 -73.12
C ASN A 144 24.52 36.16 -71.74
N SER A 145 23.74 35.44 -70.93
CA SER A 145 23.68 35.69 -69.49
C SER A 145 24.93 35.08 -68.84
N PRO A 146 25.61 35.78 -67.92
CA PRO A 146 26.71 35.19 -67.16
C PRO A 146 26.16 34.00 -66.37
N ARG A 147 26.90 32.89 -66.38
CA ARG A 147 26.66 31.74 -65.52
C ARG A 147 26.74 32.24 -64.08
N ALA A 148 25.60 32.40 -63.43
CA ALA A 148 25.55 32.64 -62.00
C ALA A 148 26.27 31.45 -61.35
N ASP A 149 27.25 31.76 -60.50
CA ASP A 149 27.72 30.83 -59.50
C ASP A 149 26.49 30.52 -58.64
N GLU A 150 25.87 29.36 -58.81
CA GLU A 150 24.74 28.94 -58.00
C GLU A 150 25.28 28.67 -56.59
N THR A 151 25.44 29.72 -55.81
CA THR A 151 25.48 29.61 -54.35
C THR A 151 24.14 29.02 -53.95
N GLN A 152 24.14 27.74 -53.57
CA GLN A 152 22.99 27.10 -52.96
C GLN A 152 22.48 28.03 -51.84
N ALA A 153 21.17 28.32 -51.85
CA ALA A 153 20.58 29.16 -50.82
C ALA A 153 20.92 28.58 -49.43
N PRO A 154 21.22 29.42 -48.42
CA PRO A 154 21.46 28.90 -47.07
C PRO A 154 20.24 28.10 -46.61
N ASP A 155 20.50 26.94 -46.00
CA ASP A 155 19.44 26.11 -45.43
C ASP A 155 18.84 26.82 -44.21
N VAL A 156 17.51 26.86 -44.19
CA VAL A 156 16.70 27.57 -43.19
C VAL A 156 15.60 26.67 -42.62
N THR A 157 15.61 25.38 -42.94
CA THR A 157 14.63 24.41 -42.45
C THR A 157 15.09 23.88 -41.09
N PRO A 158 14.36 24.13 -39.99
CA PRO A 158 14.71 23.52 -38.70
C PRO A 158 14.54 22.00 -38.73
N PRO A 159 15.29 21.26 -37.91
CA PRO A 159 15.06 19.82 -37.71
C PRO A 159 13.68 19.55 -37.08
N GLU A 160 13.13 18.35 -37.28
CA GLU A 160 11.96 17.86 -36.54
C GLU A 160 12.42 17.20 -35.23
N VAL A 161 11.72 17.43 -34.12
CA VAL A 161 12.06 16.84 -32.82
C VAL A 161 10.81 16.57 -32.00
N GLY A 162 10.73 15.37 -31.44
CA GLY A 162 9.72 14.96 -30.47
C GLY A 162 10.38 14.27 -29.27
N ILE A 163 9.76 14.42 -28.09
CA ILE A 163 10.13 13.73 -26.86
C ILE A 163 8.84 13.33 -26.14
N HIS A 164 8.82 12.13 -25.57
CA HIS A 164 7.72 11.63 -24.78
C HIS A 164 8.26 10.93 -23.53
N LEU A 165 7.80 11.37 -22.36
CA LEU A 165 8.18 10.82 -21.06
C LEU A 165 7.25 9.65 -20.68
N ASN A 166 7.82 8.53 -20.23
CA ASN A 166 7.04 7.43 -19.67
C ASN A 166 6.56 7.79 -18.24
N PRO A 167 5.50 7.14 -17.72
CA PRO A 167 5.07 7.31 -16.34
C PRO A 167 6.21 7.08 -15.33
N ILE A 168 6.27 7.93 -14.30
CA ILE A 168 7.31 7.91 -13.27
C ILE A 168 7.01 6.82 -12.23
N VAL A 169 7.58 5.63 -12.41
CA VAL A 169 7.35 4.51 -11.49
C VAL A 169 8.35 4.56 -10.34
N ILE A 170 7.85 4.96 -9.17
CA ILE A 170 8.53 4.83 -7.87
C ILE A 170 7.86 3.67 -7.12
N GLY A 171 8.63 2.86 -6.38
CA GLY A 171 8.08 1.78 -5.54
C GLY A 171 7.45 0.59 -6.26
N GLY A 172 7.12 0.73 -7.55
CA GLY A 172 6.38 -0.23 -8.35
C GLY A 172 4.89 0.09 -8.49
N ASP A 173 4.38 1.11 -7.80
CA ASP A 173 2.98 1.53 -7.79
C ASP A 173 2.74 3.02 -8.11
N ASN A 174 3.80 3.76 -8.45
CA ASN A 174 3.74 5.18 -8.87
C ASN A 174 3.30 6.13 -7.73
N ILE A 175 3.37 5.68 -6.47
CA ILE A 175 3.13 6.50 -5.28
C ILE A 175 4.37 6.43 -4.40
N LEU A 176 5.04 7.57 -4.19
CA LEU A 176 6.19 7.63 -3.30
C LEU A 176 5.72 7.54 -1.84
N ASN A 177 6.05 6.44 -1.17
CA ASN A 177 5.75 6.25 0.24
C ASN A 177 6.89 6.70 1.18
N ARG A 178 6.64 6.62 2.50
CA ARG A 178 7.60 7.05 3.54
C ARG A 178 8.91 6.26 3.49
N ASP A 179 8.84 4.96 3.27
CA ASP A 179 10.01 4.08 3.29
C ASP A 179 10.81 4.19 2.00
N GLU A 180 10.14 4.43 0.88
CA GLU A 180 10.74 4.69 -0.43
C GLU A 180 11.38 6.07 -0.55
N LEU A 181 10.96 7.03 0.28
CA LEU A 181 11.60 8.34 0.38
C LEU A 181 12.96 8.22 1.09
N ASP A 182 13.88 7.52 0.45
CA ASP A 182 15.25 7.36 0.85
C ASP A 182 16.21 7.52 -0.33
N HIS A 183 17.48 7.81 -0.01
CA HIS A 183 18.52 8.03 -1.02
C HIS A 183 19.05 6.72 -1.65
N ASN A 184 18.50 5.56 -1.28
CA ASN A 184 18.94 4.24 -1.77
C ASN A 184 17.95 3.63 -2.76
N THR A 185 16.74 4.18 -2.82
CA THR A 185 15.69 3.79 -3.75
C THR A 185 15.98 4.43 -5.09
N GLU A 186 16.46 3.61 -6.02
CA GLU A 186 16.79 4.01 -7.39
C GLU A 186 15.52 4.25 -8.19
N VAL A 187 15.48 5.36 -8.93
CA VAL A 187 14.39 5.75 -9.82
C VAL A 187 14.93 5.95 -11.22
N HIS A 188 14.27 5.32 -12.20
CA HIS A 188 14.60 5.45 -13.63
C HIS A 188 13.60 6.36 -14.33
N ILE A 189 14.10 7.43 -14.93
CA ILE A 189 13.32 8.36 -15.75
C ILE A 189 13.54 8.00 -17.22
N THR A 190 12.53 7.39 -17.84
CA THR A 190 12.64 6.85 -19.20
C THR A 190 11.66 7.49 -20.15
N GLY A 191 11.97 7.49 -21.43
CA GLY A 191 11.07 8.00 -22.46
C GLY A 191 11.59 7.73 -23.87
N THR A 192 10.82 8.17 -24.86
CA THR A 192 11.12 8.01 -26.29
C THR A 192 11.38 9.36 -26.94
N VAL A 193 12.12 9.34 -28.05
CA VAL A 193 12.43 10.53 -28.86
C VAL A 193 12.25 10.21 -30.34
N ASP A 194 11.84 11.21 -31.12
CA ASP A 194 11.53 11.04 -32.55
C ASP A 194 11.99 12.23 -33.42
N GLY A 195 11.78 12.10 -34.73
CA GLY A 195 12.18 13.09 -35.73
C GLY A 195 13.66 12.96 -36.13
N ASP A 196 14.36 14.09 -36.16
CA ASP A 196 15.77 14.20 -36.55
C ASP A 196 16.74 13.91 -35.40
N VAL A 197 16.26 13.50 -34.24
CA VAL A 197 17.09 13.08 -33.09
C VAL A 197 17.97 11.88 -33.46
N LYS A 198 19.18 11.82 -32.87
CA LYS A 198 20.19 10.79 -33.11
C LYS A 198 20.75 10.27 -31.78
N VAL A 199 21.22 9.02 -31.79
CA VAL A 199 21.95 8.44 -30.64
C VAL A 199 23.12 9.34 -30.26
N GLY A 200 23.20 9.69 -28.98
CA GLY A 200 24.20 10.59 -28.43
C GLY A 200 23.79 12.07 -28.35
N ASP A 201 22.63 12.46 -28.92
CA ASP A 201 22.02 13.76 -28.58
C ASP A 201 21.72 13.82 -27.08
N THR A 202 21.68 15.02 -26.49
CA THR A 202 21.52 15.19 -25.04
C THR A 202 20.07 15.52 -24.69
N VAL A 203 19.47 14.71 -23.82
CA VAL A 203 18.22 15.01 -23.12
C VAL A 203 18.57 15.57 -21.75
N THR A 204 17.97 16.70 -21.39
CA THR A 204 18.07 17.28 -20.05
C THR A 204 16.80 16.95 -19.28
N VAL A 205 16.96 16.23 -18.17
CA VAL A 205 15.91 15.90 -17.21
C VAL A 205 16.02 16.91 -16.06
N THR A 206 14.93 17.57 -15.72
CA THR A 206 14.81 18.42 -14.52
C THR A 206 13.95 17.68 -13.51
N LEU A 207 14.54 17.38 -12.35
CA LEU A 207 13.90 16.72 -11.23
C LEU A 207 13.01 17.69 -10.43
N PRO A 208 12.10 17.17 -9.59
CA PRO A 208 11.14 17.98 -8.82
C PRO A 208 11.79 19.00 -7.88
N ASP A 209 12.96 18.67 -7.32
CA ASP A 209 13.75 19.58 -6.47
C ASP A 209 14.55 20.65 -7.25
N GLY A 210 14.50 20.59 -8.58
CA GLY A 210 15.19 21.48 -9.51
C GLY A 210 16.60 21.04 -9.90
N GLU A 211 17.08 19.88 -9.43
CA GLU A 211 18.30 19.28 -9.94
C GLU A 211 18.13 18.85 -11.40
N THR A 212 19.21 18.90 -12.18
CA THR A 212 19.18 18.58 -13.61
C THR A 212 20.16 17.47 -13.93
N ILE A 213 19.71 16.48 -14.69
CA ILE A 213 20.50 15.34 -15.16
C ILE A 213 20.54 15.38 -16.69
N ASP A 214 21.74 15.42 -17.26
CA ASP A 214 21.93 15.26 -18.70
C ASP A 214 22.18 13.78 -19.02
N THR A 215 21.32 13.20 -19.85
CA THR A 215 21.44 11.81 -20.32
C THR A 215 21.50 11.74 -21.85
N PRO A 216 22.31 10.84 -22.44
CA PRO A 216 22.34 10.70 -23.89
C PRO A 216 21.10 9.96 -24.42
N VAL A 217 20.71 10.28 -25.65
CA VAL A 217 19.78 9.47 -26.43
C VAL A 217 20.41 8.11 -26.74
N ILE A 218 19.67 7.05 -26.45
CA ILE A 218 20.05 5.64 -26.63
C ILE A 218 19.14 4.96 -27.67
N ASP A 219 19.62 3.84 -28.21
CA ASP A 219 18.84 2.95 -29.08
C ASP A 219 18.07 1.94 -28.20
N LEU A 220 16.75 2.00 -28.22
CA LEU A 220 15.86 1.10 -27.48
C LEU A 220 15.65 -0.24 -28.21
N GLY A 221 16.10 -0.35 -29.46
CA GLY A 221 15.87 -1.48 -30.34
C GLY A 221 14.73 -1.23 -31.33
N ASP A 222 14.63 -2.11 -32.33
CA ASP A 222 13.59 -2.06 -33.39
C ASP A 222 13.47 -0.72 -34.16
N GLY A 223 14.50 0.13 -34.08
CA GLY A 223 14.55 1.44 -34.72
C GLY A 223 13.98 2.58 -33.88
N GLU A 224 13.64 2.32 -32.62
CA GLU A 224 13.15 3.32 -31.67
C GLU A 224 14.29 3.90 -30.83
N LEU A 225 14.26 5.22 -30.64
CA LEU A 225 15.21 5.94 -29.82
C LEU A 225 14.54 6.41 -28.54
N GLY A 226 15.32 6.53 -27.47
CA GLY A 226 14.83 7.00 -26.18
C GLY A 226 15.94 7.44 -25.25
N PHE A 227 15.61 7.54 -23.97
CA PHE A 227 16.55 7.91 -22.92
C PHE A 227 16.24 7.17 -21.63
N ASP A 228 17.25 7.08 -20.76
CA ASP A 228 17.14 6.53 -19.40
C ASP A 228 18.06 7.36 -18.51
N ALA A 229 17.50 7.99 -17.48
CA ALA A 229 18.23 8.74 -16.47
C ALA A 229 18.00 8.10 -15.10
N GLU A 230 19.10 7.69 -14.46
CA GLU A 230 19.11 7.13 -13.12
C GLU A 230 19.22 8.25 -12.07
N THR A 231 18.39 8.18 -11.03
CA THR A 231 18.39 9.09 -9.87
C THR A 231 17.91 8.36 -8.60
N SER A 232 17.73 9.08 -7.49
CA SER A 232 17.19 8.56 -6.23
C SER A 232 15.86 9.20 -5.84
N ALA A 233 15.05 8.47 -5.08
CA ALA A 233 13.69 8.85 -4.70
C ALA A 233 13.61 10.09 -3.78
N ASP A 234 14.68 10.45 -3.08
CA ASP A 234 14.73 11.65 -2.23
C ASP A 234 14.57 12.98 -3.00
N HIS A 235 14.80 12.97 -4.32
CA HIS A 235 14.52 14.13 -5.19
C HIS A 235 13.02 14.35 -5.48
N PHE A 236 12.15 13.44 -5.06
CA PHE A 236 10.72 13.41 -5.42
C PHE A 236 9.80 13.83 -4.24
N GLU A 237 10.35 14.26 -3.10
CA GLU A 237 9.53 14.64 -1.92
C GLU A 237 8.54 15.77 -2.20
N SER A 238 8.86 16.69 -3.12
CA SER A 238 8.02 17.88 -3.37
C SER A 238 6.70 17.54 -4.06
N GLY A 239 6.61 16.42 -4.77
CA GLY A 239 5.47 16.08 -5.61
C GLY A 239 5.33 16.96 -6.86
N ASP A 240 6.34 17.76 -7.20
CA ASP A 240 6.36 18.54 -8.44
C ASP A 240 6.67 17.63 -9.65
N ASP A 241 6.18 17.99 -10.84
CA ASP A 241 6.37 17.21 -12.06
C ASP A 241 7.85 17.12 -12.48
N VAL A 242 8.24 15.96 -13.03
CA VAL A 242 9.51 15.81 -13.74
C VAL A 242 9.37 16.43 -15.12
N LYS A 243 10.36 17.22 -15.55
CA LYS A 243 10.41 17.79 -16.91
C LYS A 243 11.55 17.17 -17.70
N VAL A 244 11.32 16.82 -18.95
CA VAL A 244 12.36 16.44 -19.90
C VAL A 244 12.38 17.37 -21.09
N GLU A 245 13.56 17.70 -21.59
CA GLU A 245 13.72 18.55 -22.76
C GLU A 245 14.91 18.13 -23.63
N ILE A 246 14.77 18.36 -24.94
CA ILE A 246 15.81 18.09 -25.93
C ILE A 246 15.87 19.23 -26.94
N THR A 247 17.09 19.60 -27.33
CA THR A 247 17.33 20.60 -28.37
C THR A 247 18.29 20.04 -29.43
N VAL A 248 17.84 19.93 -30.67
CA VAL A 248 18.64 19.43 -31.80
C VAL A 248 19.04 20.60 -32.70
N THR A 249 20.30 20.61 -33.15
CA THR A 249 20.81 21.58 -34.13
C THR A 249 21.25 20.83 -35.38
N ASP A 250 20.79 21.26 -36.55
CA ASP A 250 21.22 20.69 -37.83
C ASP A 250 22.62 21.20 -38.26
N ASP A 251 23.17 20.63 -39.34
CA ASP A 251 24.48 21.03 -39.90
C ASP A 251 24.51 22.49 -40.39
N ALA A 252 23.35 23.09 -40.67
CA ALA A 252 23.19 24.46 -41.12
C ALA A 252 23.08 25.47 -39.96
N GLY A 253 22.95 24.98 -38.72
CA GLY A 253 22.80 25.78 -37.51
C GLY A 253 21.36 26.13 -37.14
N ASN A 254 20.35 25.53 -37.78
CA ASN A 254 18.96 25.67 -37.36
C ASN A 254 18.69 24.76 -36.15
N THR A 255 17.88 25.24 -35.20
CA THR A 255 17.58 24.51 -33.96
C THR A 255 16.10 24.19 -33.83
N ALA A 256 15.78 23.04 -33.24
CA ALA A 256 14.43 22.70 -32.79
C ALA A 256 14.46 22.20 -31.35
N HIS A 257 13.35 22.36 -30.63
CA HIS A 257 13.22 22.05 -29.21
C HIS A 257 11.91 21.32 -28.94
N ALA A 258 11.96 20.30 -28.10
CA ALA A 258 10.80 19.61 -27.57
C ALA A 258 10.94 19.42 -26.05
N GLU A 259 9.81 19.44 -25.35
CA GLU A 259 9.72 19.21 -23.91
C GLU A 259 8.49 18.37 -23.60
N ASP A 260 8.56 17.59 -22.52
CA ASP A 260 7.44 16.84 -21.95
C ASP A 260 7.54 16.83 -20.41
N THR A 261 6.42 16.57 -19.74
CA THR A 261 6.33 16.58 -18.27
C THR A 261 5.51 15.40 -17.76
N GLY A 262 5.94 14.82 -16.64
CA GLY A 262 5.32 13.65 -16.03
C GLY A 262 5.20 13.80 -14.52
N GLY A 263 4.00 13.56 -14.01
CA GLY A 263 3.70 13.60 -12.58
C GLY A 263 3.73 12.22 -11.92
N TYR A 264 3.69 12.24 -10.60
CA TYR A 264 3.59 11.10 -9.69
C TYR A 264 2.88 11.56 -8.41
N ASP A 265 2.41 10.61 -7.61
CA ASP A 265 1.78 10.92 -6.33
C ASP A 265 2.79 10.71 -5.18
N VAL A 266 2.64 11.49 -4.11
CA VAL A 266 3.46 11.37 -2.89
C VAL A 266 2.52 11.19 -1.71
N ASP A 267 2.70 10.10 -0.98
CA ASP A 267 2.02 9.87 0.29
C ASP A 267 3.00 9.32 1.32
N THR A 268 3.52 10.21 2.16
CA THR A 268 4.46 9.84 3.23
C THR A 268 3.80 9.85 4.61
N VAL A 269 2.47 9.92 4.66
CA VAL A 269 1.71 10.01 5.91
C VAL A 269 1.54 8.60 6.47
N VAL A 270 2.29 8.28 7.51
CA VAL A 270 2.19 6.97 8.17
C VAL A 270 0.89 6.90 8.99
N PRO A 271 0.08 5.83 8.87
CA PRO A 271 -1.08 5.64 9.71
C PRO A 271 -0.70 5.45 11.19
N ASN A 272 -1.67 5.61 12.09
CA ASN A 272 -1.45 5.38 13.51
C ASN A 272 -2.48 4.39 14.08
N VAL A 273 -2.00 3.48 14.93
CA VAL A 273 -2.82 2.47 15.59
C VAL A 273 -2.35 2.27 17.03
N GLU A 274 -3.29 2.08 17.94
CA GLU A 274 -3.06 1.71 19.34
C GLU A 274 -3.91 0.49 19.68
N VAL A 275 -3.44 -0.33 20.61
CA VAL A 275 -4.13 -1.55 21.06
C VAL A 275 -4.19 -1.55 22.58
N GLN A 276 -5.33 -1.92 23.13
CA GLN A 276 -5.53 -2.13 24.56
C GLN A 276 -6.33 -3.41 24.81
N ILE A 277 -5.82 -4.33 25.62
CA ILE A 277 -6.56 -5.48 26.12
C ILE A 277 -7.53 -4.97 27.19
N THR A 278 -8.77 -4.72 26.79
CA THR A 278 -9.80 -4.12 27.66
C THR A 278 -10.26 -5.02 28.80
N THR A 279 -9.94 -6.31 28.74
CA THR A 279 -10.16 -7.23 29.87
C THR A 279 -9.16 -6.99 31.01
N ASP A 280 -7.92 -6.59 30.73
CA ASP A 280 -6.98 -6.09 31.74
C ASP A 280 -7.40 -4.66 32.11
N ALA A 281 -8.36 -4.57 33.03
CA ALA A 281 -9.09 -3.33 33.29
C ALA A 281 -8.26 -2.36 34.13
N ASN A 282 -7.33 -2.87 34.92
CA ASN A 282 -6.44 -2.09 35.77
C ASN A 282 -5.06 -1.83 35.12
N ASN A 283 -4.78 -2.45 33.96
CA ASN A 283 -3.56 -2.36 33.18
C ASN A 283 -2.31 -2.74 34.00
N ASP A 284 -2.41 -3.80 34.81
CA ASP A 284 -1.31 -4.34 35.61
C ASP A 284 -0.51 -5.45 34.88
N GLY A 285 -0.95 -5.83 33.68
CA GLY A 285 -0.32 -6.85 32.85
C GLY A 285 -0.78 -8.27 33.18
N GLN A 286 -1.81 -8.43 34.01
CA GLN A 286 -2.46 -9.70 34.33
C GLN A 286 -3.97 -9.59 34.11
N ILE A 287 -4.61 -10.73 33.83
CA ILE A 287 -6.06 -10.82 33.70
C ILE A 287 -6.55 -11.75 34.81
N SER A 288 -7.13 -11.15 35.84
CA SER A 288 -7.69 -11.84 37.01
C SER A 288 -9.02 -12.56 36.72
N ASP A 289 -9.46 -13.46 37.62
CA ASP A 289 -10.80 -14.05 37.56
C ASP A 289 -11.89 -12.97 37.68
N ALA A 290 -11.65 -11.97 38.51
CA ALA A 290 -12.57 -10.85 38.73
C ALA A 290 -12.73 -9.96 37.49
N GLU A 291 -11.68 -9.80 36.69
CA GLU A 291 -11.70 -9.09 35.43
C GLU A 291 -12.35 -9.91 34.31
N LEU A 292 -11.95 -11.18 34.18
CA LEU A 292 -12.45 -12.07 33.14
C LEU A 292 -13.92 -12.42 33.32
N LYS A 293 -14.38 -12.60 34.57
CA LYS A 293 -15.78 -12.97 34.93
C LYS A 293 -16.30 -14.21 34.19
N GLY A 294 -15.41 -15.14 33.85
CA GLY A 294 -15.70 -16.31 33.03
C GLY A 294 -16.11 -16.02 31.58
N GLY A 295 -15.93 -14.79 31.11
CA GLY A 295 -16.19 -14.36 29.74
C GLY A 295 -15.02 -14.59 28.79
N ASP A 296 -15.13 -13.99 27.60
CA ASP A 296 -14.05 -13.95 26.63
C ASP A 296 -13.07 -12.81 26.94
N ILE A 297 -11.84 -12.93 26.46
CA ILE A 297 -10.86 -11.85 26.50
C ILE A 297 -11.17 -10.88 25.34
N THR A 298 -11.20 -9.60 25.64
CA THR A 298 -11.49 -8.52 24.70
C THR A 298 -10.33 -7.55 24.61
N ALA A 299 -10.15 -6.98 23.43
CA ALA A 299 -9.24 -5.88 23.18
C ALA A 299 -9.92 -4.82 22.31
N HIS A 300 -9.43 -3.60 22.43
CA HIS A 300 -9.87 -2.45 21.67
C HIS A 300 -8.70 -1.94 20.83
N VAL A 301 -8.94 -1.75 19.55
CA VAL A 301 -7.99 -1.16 18.60
C VAL A 301 -8.46 0.25 18.30
N THR A 302 -7.62 1.23 18.59
CA THR A 302 -7.89 2.64 18.29
C THR A 302 -7.07 3.07 17.07
N LEU A 303 -7.74 3.70 16.10
CA LEU A 303 -7.10 4.23 14.89
C LEU A 303 -6.88 5.74 15.09
N GLY A 304 -5.66 6.20 14.84
CA GLY A 304 -5.23 7.58 15.09
C GLY A 304 -5.09 8.43 13.82
N GLU A 305 -4.37 9.54 13.96
CA GLU A 305 -4.03 10.41 12.82
C GLU A 305 -3.24 9.64 11.74
N GLY A 306 -3.42 10.02 10.49
CA GLY A 306 -2.82 9.35 9.33
C GLY A 306 -3.63 8.17 8.80
N THR A 307 -4.48 7.56 9.63
CA THR A 307 -5.35 6.45 9.19
C THR A 307 -6.61 6.96 8.51
N ALA A 308 -6.97 6.37 7.38
CA ALA A 308 -8.12 6.73 6.56
C ALA A 308 -9.01 5.53 6.21
N ALA A 309 -10.23 5.81 5.75
CA ALA A 309 -11.11 4.76 5.25
C ALA A 309 -10.56 4.23 3.92
N GLY A 310 -10.40 2.91 3.83
CA GLY A 310 -9.72 2.26 2.70
C GLY A 310 -8.34 1.69 3.04
N ASP A 311 -7.73 2.08 4.16
CA ASP A 311 -6.51 1.44 4.68
C ASP A 311 -6.80 -0.01 5.06
N THR A 312 -5.80 -0.87 5.04
CA THR A 312 -5.92 -2.27 5.47
C THR A 312 -5.56 -2.39 6.95
N LEU A 313 -6.47 -2.91 7.78
CA LEU A 313 -6.22 -3.27 9.17
C LEU A 313 -6.16 -4.80 9.32
N VAL A 314 -5.08 -5.28 9.91
CA VAL A 314 -4.90 -6.68 10.31
C VAL A 314 -4.70 -6.74 11.81
N VAL A 315 -5.45 -7.60 12.50
CA VAL A 315 -5.35 -7.83 13.95
C VAL A 315 -5.14 -9.33 14.19
N THR A 316 -4.10 -9.70 14.94
CA THR A 316 -3.76 -11.09 15.25
C THR A 316 -3.69 -11.36 16.74
N ASP A 317 -3.96 -12.61 17.14
CA ASP A 317 -3.80 -13.10 18.51
C ASP A 317 -2.40 -13.71 18.76
N GLN A 318 -2.14 -14.14 20.00
CA GLN A 318 -0.88 -14.75 20.43
C GLN A 318 -0.48 -16.04 19.68
N SER A 319 -1.40 -16.65 18.92
CA SER A 319 -1.11 -17.82 18.08
C SER A 319 -0.74 -17.44 16.64
N GLY A 320 -0.76 -16.15 16.31
CA GLY A 320 -0.61 -15.62 14.95
C GLY A 320 -1.89 -15.77 14.11
N LYS A 321 -3.03 -16.05 14.74
CA LYS A 321 -4.32 -16.16 14.04
C LYS A 321 -4.89 -14.77 13.82
N GLU A 322 -5.29 -14.49 12.57
CA GLU A 322 -6.04 -13.28 12.23
C GLU A 322 -7.42 -13.29 12.94
N ILE A 323 -7.61 -12.33 13.84
CA ILE A 323 -8.89 -12.01 14.47
C ILE A 323 -9.70 -11.09 13.54
N PHE A 324 -9.02 -10.15 12.88
CA PHE A 324 -9.58 -9.26 11.88
C PHE A 324 -8.60 -9.06 10.73
N ASN A 325 -9.13 -9.01 9.51
CA ASN A 325 -8.38 -8.65 8.31
C ASN A 325 -9.36 -8.01 7.32
N GLY A 326 -9.22 -6.72 7.08
CA GLY A 326 -10.13 -5.99 6.21
C GLY A 326 -9.81 -4.51 6.12
N LEU A 327 -10.63 -3.80 5.33
CA LEU A 327 -10.46 -2.36 5.14
C LEU A 327 -11.02 -1.58 6.33
N VAL A 328 -10.32 -0.51 6.70
CA VAL A 328 -10.77 0.50 7.67
C VAL A 328 -12.01 1.20 7.12
N THR A 329 -13.00 1.37 7.99
CA THR A 329 -14.26 2.06 7.70
C THR A 329 -14.38 3.34 8.50
N ASP A 330 -15.25 4.27 8.08
CA ASP A 330 -15.54 5.50 8.84
C ASP A 330 -16.02 5.23 10.29
N GLU A 331 -16.70 4.10 10.51
CA GLU A 331 -17.14 3.68 11.85
C GLU A 331 -15.95 3.30 12.73
N MET A 332 -14.96 2.60 12.18
CA MET A 332 -13.73 2.21 12.89
C MET A 332 -12.85 3.42 13.21
N LEU A 333 -12.81 4.43 12.35
CA LEU A 333 -12.12 5.69 12.65
C LEU A 333 -12.77 6.45 13.81
N SER A 334 -14.10 6.37 13.95
CA SER A 334 -14.83 7.09 15.00
C SER A 334 -14.84 6.36 16.33
N ASN A 335 -14.97 5.03 16.29
CA ASN A 335 -15.25 4.20 17.47
C ASN A 335 -14.13 3.21 17.78
N GLY A 336 -13.12 3.06 16.94
CA GLY A 336 -12.17 1.95 17.02
C GLY A 336 -12.79 0.61 16.59
N LEU A 337 -12.09 -0.48 16.91
CA LEU A 337 -12.53 -1.84 16.67
C LEU A 337 -12.38 -2.67 17.96
N ASP A 338 -13.50 -3.14 18.49
CA ASP A 338 -13.52 -4.14 19.55
C ASP A 338 -13.35 -5.54 18.96
N VAL A 339 -12.41 -6.30 19.51
CA VAL A 339 -12.13 -7.68 19.10
C VAL A 339 -12.15 -8.64 20.28
N THR A 340 -12.45 -9.90 19.98
CA THR A 340 -12.34 -11.00 20.95
C THR A 340 -11.08 -11.81 20.67
N VAL A 341 -10.27 -12.00 21.71
CA VAL A 341 -8.99 -12.68 21.66
C VAL A 341 -9.18 -14.13 22.12
N THR A 342 -8.49 -15.07 21.48
CA THR A 342 -8.52 -16.47 21.89
C THR A 342 -7.99 -16.60 23.32
N LYS A 343 -8.80 -17.14 24.25
CA LYS A 343 -8.35 -17.39 25.63
C LYS A 343 -7.22 -18.44 25.65
N PRO A 344 -6.02 -18.13 26.17
CA PRO A 344 -4.94 -19.09 26.28
C PRO A 344 -5.14 -20.01 27.50
N ALA A 345 -4.18 -20.91 27.75
CA ALA A 345 -4.15 -21.68 28.99
C ALA A 345 -3.76 -20.80 30.18
N GLU A 346 -4.07 -21.24 31.39
CA GLU A 346 -3.70 -20.56 32.63
C GLU A 346 -2.18 -20.28 32.71
N GLY A 347 -1.82 -19.07 33.14
CA GLY A 347 -0.44 -18.59 33.24
C GLY A 347 0.25 -18.27 31.91
N GLN A 348 -0.46 -18.32 30.78
CA GLN A 348 0.10 -17.99 29.46
C GLN A 348 -0.19 -16.55 29.05
N GLU A 349 0.68 -16.02 28.18
CA GLU A 349 0.54 -14.69 27.60
C GLU A 349 -0.70 -14.60 26.69
N VAL A 350 -1.41 -13.50 26.85
CA VAL A 350 -2.42 -12.95 25.97
C VAL A 350 -1.74 -11.82 25.22
N ARG A 351 -1.76 -11.88 23.89
CA ARG A 351 -1.14 -10.87 23.03
C ARG A 351 -2.08 -10.52 21.91
N VAL A 352 -2.18 -9.24 21.61
CA VAL A 352 -2.90 -8.71 20.45
C VAL A 352 -1.96 -7.81 19.68
N ASP A 353 -1.77 -8.11 18.41
CA ASP A 353 -1.01 -7.27 17.49
C ASP A 353 -1.98 -6.66 16.47
N ALA A 354 -1.82 -5.39 16.16
CA ALA A 354 -2.54 -4.69 15.10
C ALA A 354 -1.54 -4.04 14.14
N THR A 355 -1.80 -4.16 12.84
CA THR A 355 -1.04 -3.54 11.76
C THR A 355 -2.02 -2.79 10.86
N VAL A 356 -1.71 -1.52 10.57
CA VAL A 356 -2.45 -0.72 9.60
C VAL A 356 -1.53 -0.34 8.46
N THR A 357 -1.97 -0.57 7.24
CA THR A 357 -1.25 -0.27 5.99
C THR A 357 -2.14 0.58 5.09
N ASP A 358 -1.68 1.75 4.68
CA ASP A 358 -2.42 2.59 3.74
C ASP A 358 -2.24 2.12 2.26
N PRO A 359 -2.95 2.72 1.28
CA PRO A 359 -2.81 2.33 -0.13
C PRO A 359 -1.44 2.61 -0.76
N ALA A 360 -0.65 3.52 -0.19
CA ALA A 360 0.72 3.81 -0.63
C ALA A 360 1.74 2.82 -0.03
N GLY A 361 1.31 1.97 0.91
CA GLY A 361 2.15 1.02 1.60
C GLY A 361 2.83 1.57 2.86
N ASN A 362 2.44 2.75 3.37
CA ASN A 362 2.91 3.18 4.68
C ASN A 362 2.29 2.31 5.78
N GLU A 363 3.12 1.77 6.67
CA GLU A 363 2.68 0.85 7.71
C GLU A 363 2.93 1.35 9.12
N SER A 364 2.03 0.98 10.03
CA SER A 364 2.21 1.16 11.48
C SER A 364 1.73 -0.07 12.23
N THR A 365 2.41 -0.38 13.34
CA THR A 365 2.12 -1.56 14.15
C THR A 365 2.01 -1.18 15.62
N ALA A 366 1.07 -1.80 16.32
CA ALA A 366 0.92 -1.70 17.76
C ALA A 366 0.58 -3.07 18.35
N ASN A 367 0.92 -3.25 19.63
CA ASN A 367 0.60 -4.47 20.35
C ASN A 367 0.33 -4.18 21.82
N ASP A 368 -0.44 -5.06 22.44
CA ASP A 368 -0.62 -5.09 23.88
C ASP A 368 -0.56 -6.54 24.40
N THR A 369 -0.12 -6.69 25.66
CA THR A 369 0.15 -7.99 26.28
C THR A 369 -0.26 -8.03 27.74
N ALA A 370 -0.86 -9.15 28.15
CA ALA A 370 -1.15 -9.48 29.54
C ALA A 370 -0.93 -10.99 29.79
N HIS A 371 -0.95 -11.45 31.03
CA HIS A 371 -0.96 -12.88 31.37
C HIS A 371 -2.31 -13.30 31.94
N LEU A 372 -2.84 -14.44 31.51
CA LEU A 372 -4.06 -14.97 32.09
C LEU A 372 -3.75 -15.62 33.45
N ASP A 373 -4.29 -15.06 34.53
CA ASP A 373 -4.18 -15.62 35.88
C ASP A 373 -5.53 -15.51 36.60
N THR A 374 -6.30 -16.58 36.56
CA THR A 374 -7.62 -16.68 37.19
C THR A 374 -7.60 -17.54 38.45
N THR A 375 -6.42 -17.93 38.94
CA THR A 375 -6.28 -18.92 40.00
C THR A 375 -5.95 -18.26 41.32
N ALA A 376 -6.94 -18.17 42.21
CA ALA A 376 -6.70 -17.67 43.56
C ALA A 376 -5.69 -18.54 44.34
N PRO A 377 -4.78 -17.93 45.13
CA PRO A 377 -3.88 -18.65 46.03
C PRO A 377 -4.67 -19.34 47.15
N ALA A 378 -4.09 -20.35 47.80
CA ALA A 378 -4.74 -21.03 48.91
C ALA A 378 -4.15 -20.64 50.27
N VAL A 379 -5.00 -20.40 51.27
CA VAL A 379 -4.61 -20.10 52.64
C VAL A 379 -5.43 -20.92 53.63
N GLY A 380 -4.84 -21.30 54.75
CA GLY A 380 -5.49 -21.95 55.89
C GLY A 380 -5.06 -21.31 57.21
N VAL A 381 -5.91 -21.43 58.23
CA VAL A 381 -5.66 -20.88 59.57
C VAL A 381 -6.03 -21.95 60.61
N GLU A 382 -5.20 -22.10 61.63
CA GLU A 382 -5.46 -22.95 62.79
C GLU A 382 -5.03 -22.21 64.08
N ILE A 383 -5.92 -22.06 65.05
CA ILE A 383 -5.61 -21.54 66.38
C ILE A 383 -4.90 -22.66 67.15
N THR A 384 -3.57 -22.68 67.10
CA THR A 384 -2.72 -23.70 67.72
C THR A 384 -2.85 -23.78 69.24
N THR A 385 -3.43 -22.77 69.88
CA THR A 385 -3.72 -22.80 71.32
C THR A 385 -4.93 -23.67 71.66
N ASP A 386 -5.92 -23.78 70.77
CA ASP A 386 -7.02 -24.75 70.89
C ASP A 386 -6.51 -26.14 70.44
N ALA A 387 -5.64 -26.72 71.26
CA ALA A 387 -4.86 -27.89 70.90
C ALA A 387 -5.69 -29.16 70.67
N ASN A 388 -6.91 -29.20 71.21
CA ASN A 388 -7.83 -30.32 71.04
C ASN A 388 -8.91 -30.05 69.95
N ASN A 389 -8.94 -28.82 69.42
CA ASN A 389 -9.88 -28.31 68.43
C ASN A 389 -11.34 -28.56 68.84
N ASP A 390 -11.68 -28.25 70.10
CA ASP A 390 -13.04 -28.35 70.64
C ASP A 390 -13.82 -27.02 70.60
N GLY A 391 -13.18 -25.96 70.08
CA GLY A 391 -13.74 -24.62 69.96
C GLY A 391 -13.62 -23.80 71.25
N GLN A 392 -12.88 -24.27 72.24
CA GLN A 392 -12.60 -23.55 73.48
C GLN A 392 -11.10 -23.53 73.77
N ILE A 393 -10.63 -22.38 74.27
CA ILE A 393 -9.28 -22.24 74.82
C ILE A 393 -9.41 -22.30 76.33
N SER A 394 -9.13 -23.48 76.88
CA SER A 394 -9.18 -23.73 78.32
C SER A 394 -7.99 -23.11 79.07
N LYS A 395 -8.08 -23.12 80.41
CA LYS A 395 -6.96 -22.73 81.27
C LYS A 395 -5.70 -23.58 81.04
N ASP A 396 -5.88 -24.87 80.79
CA ASP A 396 -4.77 -25.82 80.62
C ASP A 396 -4.09 -25.63 79.26
N GLU A 397 -4.87 -25.34 78.22
CA GLU A 397 -4.38 -24.99 76.88
C GLU A 397 -3.64 -23.65 76.85
N LEU A 398 -4.21 -22.62 77.49
CA LEU A 398 -3.59 -21.29 77.50
C LEU A 398 -2.33 -21.23 78.39
N GLY A 399 -2.36 -21.92 79.55
CA GLY A 399 -1.31 -21.81 80.56
C GLY A 399 -1.04 -20.35 80.98
N ASP A 400 0.25 -20.00 81.01
CA ASP A 400 0.73 -18.61 81.22
C ASP A 400 1.08 -17.90 79.89
N GLY A 401 0.76 -18.51 78.74
CA GLY A 401 1.17 -18.08 77.41
C GLY A 401 0.26 -17.06 76.73
N GLU A 402 0.62 -16.73 75.50
CA GLU A 402 -0.20 -15.95 74.58
C GLU A 402 -1.06 -16.89 73.72
N ILE A 403 -2.14 -16.35 73.15
CA ILE A 403 -2.91 -17.07 72.15
C ILE A 403 -2.12 -17.05 70.86
N THR A 404 -1.91 -18.21 70.27
CA THR A 404 -1.15 -18.44 69.05
C THR A 404 -2.03 -19.08 67.99
N ALA A 405 -1.74 -18.73 66.74
CA ALA A 405 -2.33 -19.35 65.56
C ALA A 405 -1.24 -19.58 64.49
N HIS A 406 -1.48 -20.58 63.66
CA HIS A 406 -0.62 -20.95 62.54
C HIS A 406 -1.38 -20.73 61.23
N VAL A 407 -0.77 -19.95 60.34
CA VAL A 407 -1.27 -19.72 58.99
C VAL A 407 -0.51 -20.63 58.03
N THR A 408 -1.25 -21.44 57.26
CA THR A 408 -0.69 -22.32 56.23
C THR A 408 -0.93 -21.71 54.85
N LEU A 409 0.07 -21.78 53.98
CA LEU A 409 -0.02 -21.35 52.58
C LEU A 409 -0.05 -22.59 51.70
N GLY A 410 -0.96 -22.62 50.74
CA GLY A 410 -1.29 -23.80 49.94
C GLY A 410 -0.89 -23.68 48.48
N GLU A 411 -1.54 -24.49 47.63
CA GLU A 411 -1.36 -24.45 46.18
C GLU A 411 -1.79 -23.08 45.63
N GLY A 412 -1.08 -22.61 44.59
CA GLY A 412 -1.31 -21.29 44.00
C GLY A 412 -0.62 -20.14 44.74
N THR A 413 -0.25 -20.30 46.01
CA THR A 413 0.51 -19.26 46.72
C THR A 413 1.98 -19.23 46.29
N ALA A 414 2.48 -18.06 45.97
CA ALA A 414 3.86 -17.82 45.56
C ALA A 414 4.55 -16.73 46.40
N ALA A 415 5.88 -16.69 46.33
CA ALA A 415 6.63 -15.60 46.93
C ALA A 415 6.34 -14.31 46.15
N GLY A 416 5.97 -13.24 46.87
CA GLY A 416 5.51 -11.99 46.26
C GLY A 416 3.99 -11.76 46.39
N ASP A 417 3.20 -12.78 46.72
CA ASP A 417 1.79 -12.59 47.09
C ASP A 417 1.67 -11.75 48.36
N THR A 418 0.56 -11.05 48.54
CA THR A 418 0.31 -10.27 49.76
C THR A 418 -0.48 -11.12 50.76
N LEU A 419 0.05 -11.33 51.97
CA LEU A 419 -0.65 -11.95 53.09
C LEU A 419 -1.04 -10.89 54.12
N VAL A 420 -2.33 -10.88 54.48
CA VAL A 420 -2.87 -10.07 55.57
C VAL A 420 -3.52 -10.99 56.60
N VAL A 421 -3.14 -10.84 57.87
CA VAL A 421 -3.71 -11.61 59.00
C VAL A 421 -4.27 -10.63 60.03
N THR A 422 -5.52 -10.81 60.44
CA THR A 422 -6.21 -9.95 61.40
C THR A 422 -6.77 -10.72 62.60
N ASP A 423 -6.85 -10.05 63.75
CA ASP A 423 -7.49 -10.59 64.96
C ASP A 423 -8.99 -10.24 65.04
N GLN A 424 -9.67 -10.72 66.08
CA GLN A 424 -11.10 -10.50 66.34
C GLN A 424 -11.51 -9.03 66.48
N SER A 425 -10.55 -8.11 66.65
CA SER A 425 -10.81 -6.66 66.70
C SER A 425 -10.66 -5.98 65.33
N GLY A 426 -10.28 -6.74 64.30
CA GLY A 426 -9.91 -6.25 62.97
C GLY A 426 -8.51 -5.63 62.93
N LYS A 427 -7.67 -5.88 63.94
CA LYS A 427 -6.30 -5.37 63.96
C LYS A 427 -5.42 -6.29 63.12
N GLU A 428 -4.65 -5.71 62.21
CA GLU A 428 -3.60 -6.42 61.47
C GLU A 428 -2.52 -6.93 62.43
N ILE A 429 -2.39 -8.26 62.49
CA ILE A 429 -1.31 -8.96 63.18
C ILE A 429 -0.10 -9.09 62.23
N PHE A 430 -0.37 -9.33 60.94
CA PHE A 430 0.62 -9.38 59.88
C PHE A 430 0.07 -8.73 58.62
N ASN A 431 0.92 -7.99 57.91
CA ASN A 431 0.63 -7.44 56.59
C ASN A 431 1.96 -7.31 55.84
N GLY A 432 2.15 -8.13 54.81
CA GLY A 432 3.38 -8.15 54.05
C GLY A 432 3.39 -9.20 52.95
N LEU A 433 4.49 -9.24 52.20
CA LEU A 433 4.67 -10.20 51.12
C LEU A 433 4.99 -11.59 51.66
N VAL A 434 4.44 -12.60 51.02
CA VAL A 434 4.79 -14.01 51.22
C VAL A 434 6.25 -14.21 50.81
N THR A 435 6.99 -14.91 51.66
CA THR A 435 8.40 -15.27 51.44
C THR A 435 8.55 -16.78 51.26
N ASP A 436 9.67 -17.22 50.69
CA ASP A 436 9.99 -18.65 50.54
C ASP A 436 9.97 -19.43 51.89
N GLU A 437 10.32 -18.74 52.99
CA GLU A 437 10.26 -19.32 54.34
C GLU A 437 8.81 -19.59 54.77
N MET A 438 7.90 -18.66 54.47
CA MET A 438 6.47 -18.78 54.78
C MET A 438 5.80 -19.87 53.93
N LEU A 439 6.20 -20.04 52.67
CA LEU A 439 5.72 -21.15 51.84
C LEU A 439 6.14 -22.52 52.40
N SER A 440 7.34 -22.59 53.02
CA SER A 440 7.88 -23.85 53.55
C SER A 440 7.31 -24.19 54.93
N ASN A 441 7.16 -23.18 55.79
CA ASN A 441 6.89 -23.37 57.21
C ASN A 441 5.55 -22.78 57.67
N GLY A 442 4.80 -22.07 56.83
CA GLY A 442 3.67 -21.25 57.26
C GLY A 442 4.11 -19.99 58.03
N LEU A 443 3.17 -19.37 58.73
CA LEU A 443 3.41 -18.21 59.58
C LEU A 443 2.74 -18.40 60.95
N ASP A 444 3.54 -18.47 62.00
CA ASP A 444 3.05 -18.41 63.38
C ASP A 444 2.79 -16.96 63.79
N VAL A 445 1.62 -16.70 64.37
CA VAL A 445 1.20 -15.38 64.84
C VAL A 445 0.66 -15.43 66.26
N THR A 446 0.80 -14.32 66.98
CA THR A 446 0.22 -14.12 68.31
C THR A 446 -1.05 -13.28 68.21
N VAL A 447 -2.14 -13.76 68.80
CA VAL A 447 -3.46 -13.14 68.75
C VAL A 447 -3.72 -12.39 70.06
N THR A 448 -4.31 -11.20 69.95
CA THR A 448 -4.67 -10.40 71.13
C THR A 448 -5.63 -11.19 72.02
N LYS A 449 -5.30 -11.42 73.29
CA LYS A 449 -6.18 -12.11 74.23
C LYS A 449 -7.47 -11.30 74.49
N PRO A 450 -8.67 -11.85 74.23
CA PRO A 450 -9.92 -11.15 74.51
C PRO A 450 -10.33 -11.30 75.98
N ALA A 451 -11.47 -10.71 76.36
CA ALA A 451 -12.04 -10.93 77.70
C ALA A 451 -12.57 -12.37 77.85
N GLU A 452 -12.69 -12.83 79.10
CA GLU A 452 -13.23 -14.16 79.42
C GLU A 452 -14.62 -14.38 78.78
N GLY A 453 -14.82 -15.55 78.18
CA GLY A 453 -16.04 -15.95 77.46
C GLY A 453 -16.23 -15.29 76.09
N GLN A 454 -15.26 -14.50 75.60
CA GLN A 454 -15.31 -13.89 74.27
C GLN A 454 -14.65 -14.78 73.21
N GLU A 455 -15.05 -14.56 71.96
CA GLU A 455 -14.47 -15.20 70.78
C GLU A 455 -13.04 -14.71 70.52
N VAL A 456 -12.18 -15.67 70.21
CA VAL A 456 -10.89 -15.51 69.54
C VAL A 456 -11.14 -15.86 68.09
N ARG A 457 -10.76 -14.95 67.20
CA ARG A 457 -10.90 -15.13 65.76
C ARG A 457 -9.63 -14.67 65.08
N VAL A 458 -9.17 -15.47 64.13
CA VAL A 458 -8.06 -15.13 63.25
C VAL A 458 -8.55 -15.26 61.82
N ASP A 459 -8.43 -14.19 61.05
CA ASP A 459 -8.69 -14.20 59.62
C ASP A 459 -7.36 -14.03 58.89
N ALA A 460 -7.14 -14.79 57.82
CA ALA A 460 -6.02 -14.63 56.91
C ALA A 460 -6.53 -14.53 55.48
N THR A 461 -6.05 -13.51 54.76
CA THR A 461 -6.31 -13.32 53.33
C THR A 461 -4.99 -13.31 52.58
N VAL A 462 -4.91 -14.06 51.50
CA VAL A 462 -3.80 -14.03 50.54
C VAL A 462 -4.31 -13.53 49.21
N THR A 463 -3.59 -12.57 48.64
CA THR A 463 -3.86 -11.94 47.34
C THR A 463 -2.64 -12.11 46.44
N ASP A 464 -2.82 -12.69 45.26
CA ASP A 464 -1.74 -12.82 44.28
C ASP A 464 -1.48 -11.49 43.50
N PRO A 465 -0.47 -11.43 42.62
CA PRO A 465 -0.21 -10.23 41.83
C PRO A 465 -1.30 -9.84 40.83
N ALA A 466 -2.13 -10.79 40.36
CA ALA A 466 -3.30 -10.50 39.52
C ALA A 466 -4.46 -9.91 40.34
N GLY A 467 -4.41 -10.01 41.67
CA GLY A 467 -5.48 -9.61 42.56
C GLY A 467 -6.54 -10.69 42.78
N ASN A 468 -6.27 -11.96 42.44
CA ASN A 468 -7.11 -13.06 42.89
C ASN A 468 -6.86 -13.29 44.40
N GLU A 469 -7.93 -13.46 45.16
CA GLU A 469 -7.87 -13.54 46.62
C GLU A 469 -8.49 -14.82 47.16
N SER A 470 -7.96 -15.28 48.28
CA SER A 470 -8.57 -16.31 49.12
C SER A 470 -8.48 -15.93 50.59
N THR A 471 -9.51 -16.30 51.35
CA THR A 471 -9.60 -16.02 52.77
C THR A 471 -9.91 -17.29 53.54
N ALA A 472 -9.20 -17.48 54.65
CA ALA A 472 -9.49 -18.50 55.66
C ALA A 472 -9.64 -17.85 57.04
N ASN A 473 -10.38 -18.52 57.91
CA ASN A 473 -10.51 -18.11 59.30
C ASN A 473 -10.61 -19.32 60.22
N ASP A 474 -10.26 -19.09 61.48
CA ASP A 474 -10.50 -20.02 62.57
C ASP A 474 -11.00 -19.29 63.82
N THR A 475 -11.80 -19.97 64.63
CA THR A 475 -12.45 -19.41 65.82
C THR A 475 -12.48 -20.35 67.02
N ALA A 476 -12.28 -19.79 68.20
CA ALA A 476 -12.43 -20.47 69.49
C ALA A 476 -12.97 -19.50 70.55
N HIS A 477 -13.48 -19.99 71.68
CA HIS A 477 -13.88 -19.14 72.82
C HIS A 477 -12.89 -19.25 73.97
N LEU A 478 -12.50 -18.12 74.56
CA LEU A 478 -11.65 -18.13 75.74
C LEU A 478 -12.47 -18.53 76.99
N ASP A 479 -12.23 -19.72 77.55
CA ASP A 479 -12.83 -20.18 78.83
C ASP A 479 -11.76 -20.75 79.78
N THR A 480 -11.17 -19.86 80.57
CA THR A 480 -10.19 -20.22 81.60
C THR A 480 -10.83 -20.41 82.99
N THR A 481 -12.15 -20.31 83.09
CA THR A 481 -12.88 -20.39 84.36
C THR A 481 -13.31 -21.82 84.70
N ALA A 482 -12.80 -22.34 85.81
CA ALA A 482 -13.27 -23.63 86.31
C ALA A 482 -14.74 -23.54 86.77
N PRO A 483 -15.56 -24.58 86.53
CA PRO A 483 -16.93 -24.63 87.04
C PRO A 483 -16.96 -24.46 88.56
N ALA A 484 -17.85 -23.60 89.06
CA ALA A 484 -18.04 -23.43 90.49
C ALA A 484 -18.77 -24.64 91.09
N VAL A 485 -18.08 -25.45 91.90
CA VAL A 485 -18.69 -26.55 92.65
C VAL A 485 -19.09 -26.07 94.04
N GLY A 486 -20.39 -25.86 94.25
CA GLY A 486 -20.96 -25.61 95.58
C GLY A 486 -21.29 -26.91 96.29
N VAL A 487 -20.59 -27.22 97.39
CA VAL A 487 -20.99 -28.31 98.30
C VAL A 487 -21.81 -27.70 99.43
N GLU A 488 -23.11 -27.92 99.41
CA GLU A 488 -24.00 -27.59 100.54
C GLU A 488 -24.02 -28.79 101.50
N ILE A 489 -23.47 -28.61 102.71
CA ILE A 489 -23.62 -29.61 103.78
C ILE A 489 -25.00 -29.40 104.40
N THR A 490 -25.95 -30.27 104.05
CA THR A 490 -27.17 -30.41 104.84
C THR A 490 -26.84 -31.23 106.08
N THR A 491 -26.74 -30.57 107.24
CA THR A 491 -26.63 -31.28 108.52
C THR A 491 -27.91 -32.06 108.78
N ASP A 492 -27.79 -33.38 108.92
CA ASP A 492 -28.84 -34.28 109.37
C ASP A 492 -29.26 -33.90 110.79
N ALA A 493 -30.54 -33.62 110.97
CA ALA A 493 -31.12 -33.19 112.23
C ALA A 493 -31.69 -34.40 112.99
N ASP A 494 -30.79 -35.21 113.55
CA ASP A 494 -31.12 -36.14 114.63
C ASP A 494 -30.46 -35.67 115.94
N ASN A 495 -31.22 -34.87 116.71
CA ASN A 495 -31.38 -35.05 118.17
C ASN A 495 -32.62 -34.29 118.69
#